data_AF-A0A1Z4JCX1-F1
#
_entry.id   AF-A0A1Z4JCX1-F1
#
_cell.length_a   1.000
_cell.length_b   1.000
_cell.length_c   1.000
_cell.angle_alpha   90.00
_cell.angle_beta   90.00
_cell.angle_gamma   90.00
#
_symmetry.space_group_name_H-M   'P 1'
#
loop_
_entity.id
_entity.type
_entity.pdbx_description
1 polymer ?
#
loop_
_entity_poly.entity_id
_entity_poly.type
_entity_poly.pdbx_seq_one_letter_code
_entity_poly.pdbx_strand_id
1 'polypeptide(L)'
;MLTLLGIPRFEQYVLNMALVHLCDRESHVGYLTRQLNATDGSVQQITIYLPHPEQQYDGMTLEAGLTQGYNIEVEAILDRSQICYGIPNGAQFVRVLRQKGIDQGFQLAAIGLFIRPLAILKLDMILNIEAAEYQTIAVRHPVIRDYPSDWEQKLNQFLQREIASEALPNLAGYVDRAMNSDYTPPNWAQISKA
;
A
#
# COMPACT_ATOMS: atom_id res chain seq x y z
N MET A 1 -4.30 -11.34 19.23
CA MET A 1 -2.88 -11.60 18.87
C MET A 1 -2.84 -11.75 17.36
N LEU A 2 -2.39 -10.71 16.63
CA LEU A 2 -2.48 -10.62 15.17
C LEU A 2 -1.39 -11.47 14.51
N THR A 3 -1.68 -12.74 14.26
CA THR A 3 -0.95 -13.52 13.25
C THR A 3 -1.41 -13.03 11.88
N LEU A 4 -0.71 -12.00 11.36
CA LEU A 4 -0.89 -11.53 9.99
C LEU A 4 -0.28 -12.57 9.04
N LEU A 5 -1.15 -13.18 8.24
CA LEU A 5 -0.94 -14.02 7.06
C LEU A 5 0.49 -14.00 6.49
N GLY A 6 1.29 -15.06 6.70
CA GLY A 6 2.40 -15.49 5.82
C GLY A 6 3.60 -14.55 5.59
N ILE A 7 3.52 -13.26 5.92
CA ILE A 7 4.59 -12.28 5.67
C ILE A 7 5.46 -12.08 6.92
N PRO A 8 6.81 -12.00 6.76
CA PRO A 8 7.71 -11.62 7.82
C PRO A 8 7.29 -10.29 8.48
N ARG A 9 7.45 -10.23 9.80
CA ARG A 9 7.05 -9.06 10.61
C ARG A 9 7.64 -7.74 10.10
N PHE A 10 8.90 -7.74 9.66
CA PHE A 10 9.53 -6.56 9.09
C PHE A 10 8.81 -6.07 7.81
N GLU A 11 8.49 -6.99 6.88
CA GLU A 11 7.78 -6.65 5.64
C GLU A 11 6.39 -6.06 5.96
N GLN A 12 5.69 -6.64 6.95
CA GLN A 12 4.42 -6.10 7.44
C GLN A 12 4.56 -4.65 7.94
N TYR A 13 5.63 -4.33 8.68
CA TYR A 13 5.88 -2.97 9.16
C TYR A 13 6.18 -1.98 8.03
N VAL A 14 6.92 -2.41 7.01
CA VAL A 14 7.17 -1.59 5.82
C VAL A 14 5.87 -1.32 5.05
N LEU A 15 5.02 -2.34 4.87
CA LEU A 15 3.71 -2.19 4.21
C LEU A 15 2.77 -1.30 5.02
N ASN A 16 2.80 -1.38 6.35
CA ASN A 16 2.02 -0.51 7.23
C ASN A 16 2.48 0.95 7.11
N MET A 17 3.80 1.20 7.10
CA MET A 17 4.32 2.55 6.83
C MET A 17 3.91 3.06 5.45
N ALA A 18 3.93 2.18 4.43
CA ALA A 18 3.49 2.57 3.10
C ALA A 18 2.01 3.00 3.09
N LEU A 19 1.14 2.25 3.78
CA LEU A 19 -0.26 2.62 3.96
C LEU A 19 -0.45 3.96 4.66
N VAL A 20 0.35 4.26 5.69
CA VAL A 20 0.32 5.55 6.39
C VAL A 20 0.56 6.70 5.42
N HIS A 21 1.59 6.59 4.58
CA HIS A 21 1.91 7.62 3.58
C HIS A 21 0.86 7.71 2.47
N LEU A 22 0.39 6.57 1.95
CA LEU A 22 -0.63 6.54 0.91
C LEU A 22 -1.99 7.08 1.39
N CYS A 23 -2.31 6.89 2.68
CA CYS A 23 -3.56 7.36 3.26
C CYS A 23 -3.52 8.85 3.60
N ASP A 24 -2.38 9.41 3.97
CA ASP A 24 -2.24 10.82 4.29
C ASP A 24 -2.01 11.70 3.04
N ARG A 25 -2.98 12.55 2.67
CA ARG A 25 -2.86 13.41 1.47
C ARG A 25 -1.79 14.49 1.60
N GLU A 26 -1.42 14.81 2.82
CA GLU A 26 -0.39 15.80 3.14
C GLU A 26 1.01 15.18 3.26
N SER A 27 1.13 13.86 3.06
CA SER A 27 2.44 13.22 2.89
C SER A 27 3.00 13.53 1.49
N HIS A 28 4.33 13.40 1.33
CA HIS A 28 4.98 13.56 0.03
C HIS A 28 4.36 12.63 -1.04
N VAL A 29 4.14 11.36 -0.68
CA VAL A 29 3.59 10.32 -1.56
C VAL A 29 2.11 10.59 -1.86
N GLY A 30 1.33 11.01 -0.87
CA GLY A 30 -0.07 11.39 -1.02
C GLY A 30 -0.25 12.60 -1.94
N TYR A 31 0.67 13.56 -1.87
CA TYR A 31 0.73 14.68 -2.81
C TYR A 31 1.03 14.23 -4.24
N LEU A 32 2.07 13.41 -4.46
CA LEU A 32 2.41 12.88 -5.80
C LEU A 32 1.23 12.11 -6.41
N THR A 33 0.57 11.28 -5.59
CA THR A 33 -0.62 10.53 -5.99
C THR A 33 -1.76 11.45 -6.42
N ARG A 34 -1.98 12.58 -5.75
CA ARG A 34 -2.99 13.57 -6.17
C ARG A 34 -2.61 14.26 -7.46
N GLN A 35 -1.36 14.67 -7.62
CA GLN A 35 -0.91 15.35 -8.83
C GLN A 35 -1.13 14.48 -10.08
N LEU A 36 -0.74 13.21 -10.00
CA LEU A 36 -0.89 12.27 -11.11
C LEU A 36 -2.35 11.90 -11.40
N ASN A 37 -3.28 12.11 -10.45
CA ASN A 37 -4.71 11.82 -10.66
C ASN A 37 -5.38 12.94 -11.46
N ALA A 38 -4.77 14.12 -11.51
CA ALA A 38 -5.24 15.25 -12.29
C ALA A 38 -4.85 15.15 -13.78
N THR A 39 -3.97 14.21 -14.15
CA THR A 39 -3.59 13.93 -15.55
C THR A 39 -4.49 12.85 -16.16
N ASP A 40 -5.31 13.25 -17.14
CA ASP A 40 -6.39 12.48 -17.77
C ASP A 40 -6.03 11.01 -18.12
N GLY A 41 -6.87 10.07 -17.66
CA GLY A 41 -6.98 8.70 -18.17
C GLY A 41 -5.89 7.69 -17.77
N SER A 42 -4.77 8.15 -17.24
CA SER A 42 -3.66 7.28 -16.82
C SER A 42 -4.02 6.40 -15.61
N VAL A 43 -3.51 5.17 -15.57
CA VAL A 43 -3.62 4.32 -14.37
C VAL A 43 -2.38 4.56 -13.53
N GLN A 44 -2.55 4.84 -12.25
CA GLN A 44 -1.41 5.02 -11.36
C GLN A 44 -0.87 3.68 -10.89
N GLN A 45 0.45 3.55 -10.96
CA GLN A 45 1.21 2.49 -10.32
C GLN A 45 1.88 3.05 -9.07
N ILE A 46 1.63 2.39 -7.95
CA ILE A 46 2.36 2.57 -6.71
C ILE A 46 3.36 1.42 -6.61
N THR A 47 4.64 1.72 -6.58
CA THR A 47 5.69 0.73 -6.29
C THR A 47 6.10 0.87 -4.84
N ILE A 48 5.94 -0.19 -4.05
CA ILE A 48 6.40 -0.27 -2.66
C ILE A 48 7.64 -1.14 -2.62
N TYR A 49 8.74 -0.57 -2.17
CA TYR A 49 10.01 -1.26 -1.96
C TYR A 49 10.04 -1.84 -0.54
N LEU A 50 10.34 -3.14 -0.43
CA LEU A 50 10.65 -3.86 0.80
C LEU A 50 12.18 -4.06 0.86
N PRO A 51 12.93 -3.09 1.42
CA PRO A 51 14.39 -3.16 1.48
C PRO A 51 14.85 -4.27 2.42
N HIS A 52 16.10 -4.68 2.31
CA HIS A 52 16.69 -5.55 3.31
C HIS A 52 16.69 -4.84 4.68
N PRO A 53 16.45 -5.52 5.83
CA PRO A 53 16.43 -4.88 7.14
C PRO A 53 17.72 -4.15 7.53
N GLU A 54 18.85 -4.58 6.96
CA GLU A 54 20.18 -3.99 7.19
C GLU A 54 20.56 -2.93 6.14
N GLN A 55 19.67 -2.63 5.19
CA GLN A 55 19.91 -1.60 4.17
C GLN A 55 20.08 -0.22 4.83
N GLN A 56 20.87 0.64 4.20
CA GLN A 56 20.91 2.07 4.51
C GLN A 56 20.54 2.87 3.27
N TYR A 57 19.92 4.03 3.48
CA TYR A 57 19.74 5.03 2.44
C TYR A 57 20.94 5.96 2.43
N ASP A 58 21.14 6.69 1.33
CA ASP A 58 22.27 7.62 1.21
C ASP A 58 22.21 8.70 2.30
N GLY A 59 23.18 8.68 3.22
CA GLY A 59 23.28 9.60 4.33
C GLY A 59 22.19 9.48 5.42
N MET A 60 21.32 8.46 5.40
CA MET A 60 20.25 8.32 6.39
C MET A 60 19.94 6.86 6.76
N THR A 61 19.41 6.65 7.97
CA THR A 61 18.99 5.32 8.42
C THR A 61 17.77 4.85 7.65
N LEU A 62 17.61 3.52 7.54
CA LEU A 62 16.42 2.90 6.96
C LEU A 62 15.13 3.41 7.62
N GLU A 63 15.11 3.47 8.94
CA GLU A 63 13.96 3.90 9.74
C GLU A 63 13.54 5.33 9.40
N ALA A 64 14.52 6.24 9.23
CA ALA A 64 14.27 7.61 8.85
C ALA A 64 13.70 7.69 7.43
N GLY A 65 14.26 6.94 6.47
CA GLY A 65 13.78 6.92 5.09
C GLY A 65 12.36 6.35 4.97
N LEU A 66 12.07 5.25 5.68
CA LEU A 66 10.73 4.66 5.75
C LEU A 66 9.71 5.61 6.41
N THR A 67 10.13 6.33 7.45
CA THR A 67 9.30 7.37 8.08
C THR A 67 8.96 8.51 7.10
N GLN A 68 9.81 8.80 6.13
CA GLN A 68 9.57 9.80 5.08
C GLN A 68 8.90 9.23 3.81
N GLY A 69 8.67 7.91 3.74
CA GLY A 69 8.04 7.26 2.60
C GLY A 69 8.97 7.06 1.40
N TYR A 70 10.29 7.06 1.61
CA TYR A 70 11.29 6.94 0.53
C TYR A 70 11.30 5.58 -0.16
N ASN A 71 10.61 4.59 0.40
CA ASN A 71 10.42 3.29 -0.20
C ASN A 71 9.19 3.22 -1.11
N ILE A 72 8.61 4.35 -1.51
CA ILE A 72 7.40 4.39 -2.32
C ILE A 72 7.62 5.27 -3.54
N GLU A 73 7.33 4.73 -4.70
CA GLU A 73 7.32 5.47 -5.96
C GLU A 73 5.90 5.47 -6.53
N VAL A 74 5.55 6.57 -7.19
CA VAL A 74 4.25 6.72 -7.84
C VAL A 74 4.49 7.17 -9.27
N GLU A 75 4.00 6.39 -10.22
CA GLU A 75 4.18 6.63 -11.65
C GLU A 75 2.85 6.50 -12.38
N ALA A 76 2.71 7.20 -13.50
CA ALA A 76 1.59 7.03 -14.41
C ALA A 76 1.89 5.91 -15.41
N ILE A 77 1.03 4.91 -15.48
CA ILE A 77 1.01 3.94 -16.56
C ILE A 77 0.26 4.55 -17.74
N LEU A 78 1.01 4.79 -18.82
CA LEU A 78 0.49 5.31 -20.08
C LEU A 78 -0.19 4.23 -20.92
N ASP A 79 0.21 2.96 -20.76
CA ASP A 79 -0.34 1.81 -21.49
C ASP A 79 -0.94 0.76 -20.54
N ARG A 80 -2.27 0.76 -20.43
CA ARG A 80 -3.03 -0.17 -19.58
C ARG A 80 -2.89 -1.63 -20.01
N SER A 81 -2.50 -1.91 -21.26
CA SER A 81 -2.35 -3.29 -21.75
C SER A 81 -1.19 -4.04 -21.07
N GLN A 82 -0.26 -3.29 -20.46
CA GLN A 82 0.84 -3.86 -19.67
C GLN A 82 0.40 -4.36 -18.29
N ILE A 83 -0.82 -4.04 -17.87
CA ILE A 83 -1.39 -4.45 -16.59
C ILE A 83 -2.32 -5.66 -16.83
N CYS A 84 -1.81 -6.86 -16.60
CA CYS A 84 -2.61 -8.08 -16.56
C CYS A 84 -3.40 -8.24 -15.25
N TYR A 85 -4.00 -7.14 -14.75
CA TYR A 85 -4.71 -7.09 -13.47
C TYR A 85 -5.98 -6.25 -13.61
N GLY A 86 -7.12 -6.79 -13.20
CA GLY A 86 -8.39 -6.07 -13.26
C GLY A 86 -8.42 -4.99 -12.18
N ILE A 87 -8.22 -3.72 -12.57
CA ILE A 87 -8.28 -2.58 -11.64
C ILE A 87 -9.69 -1.96 -11.71
N PRO A 88 -10.50 -2.05 -10.65
CA PRO A 88 -11.77 -1.33 -10.58
C PRO A 88 -11.54 0.18 -10.54
N ASN A 89 -12.50 0.97 -11.05
CA ASN A 89 -12.46 2.42 -10.93
C ASN A 89 -12.42 2.82 -9.44
N GLY A 90 -11.49 3.71 -9.08
CA GLY A 90 -11.28 4.13 -7.70
C GLY A 90 -10.28 3.28 -6.89
N ALA A 91 -9.70 2.24 -7.50
CA ALA A 91 -8.52 1.55 -6.98
C ALA A 91 -7.26 1.96 -7.74
N GLN A 92 -6.10 1.78 -7.12
CA GLN A 92 -4.79 2.06 -7.73
C GLN A 92 -3.97 0.77 -7.79
N PHE A 93 -3.19 0.60 -8.85
CA PHE A 93 -2.35 -0.58 -9.00
C PHE A 93 -1.16 -0.51 -8.07
N VAL A 94 -0.84 -1.62 -7.42
CA VAL A 94 0.30 -1.72 -6.50
C VAL A 94 1.23 -2.83 -6.98
N ARG A 95 2.53 -2.51 -7.02
CA ARG A 95 3.61 -3.49 -7.13
C ARG A 95 4.43 -3.44 -5.86
N VAL A 96 4.76 -4.61 -5.32
CA VAL A 96 5.66 -4.73 -4.19
C VAL A 96 6.93 -5.41 -4.66
N LEU A 97 8.06 -4.74 -4.51
CA LEU A 97 9.36 -5.29 -4.85
C LEU A 97 10.15 -5.54 -3.57
N ARG A 98 10.77 -6.72 -3.46
CA ARG A 98 11.54 -7.12 -2.28
C ARG A 98 13.00 -7.35 -2.61
N GLN A 99 13.85 -6.88 -1.72
CA GLN A 99 15.27 -7.14 -1.71
C GLN A 99 15.58 -8.31 -0.76
N LYS A 100 16.12 -9.42 -1.28
CA LYS A 100 16.42 -10.64 -0.48
C LYS A 100 17.77 -10.58 0.24
N GLY A 101 18.69 -9.70 -0.17
CA GLY A 101 19.99 -9.48 0.46
C GLY A 101 20.50 -8.08 0.15
N ILE A 102 21.40 -7.55 0.99
CA ILE A 102 21.82 -6.14 0.95
C ILE A 102 22.41 -5.67 -0.40
N ASP A 103 23.10 -6.56 -1.11
CA ASP A 103 23.69 -6.28 -2.43
C ASP A 103 22.83 -6.82 -3.60
N GLN A 104 21.65 -7.37 -3.31
CA GLN A 104 20.76 -7.90 -4.34
C GLN A 104 19.82 -6.80 -4.84
N GLY A 105 19.44 -6.90 -6.11
CA GLY A 105 18.39 -6.05 -6.67
C GLY A 105 17.01 -6.38 -6.11
N PHE A 106 16.08 -5.44 -6.28
CA PHE A 106 14.66 -5.64 -5.96
C PHE A 106 13.99 -6.58 -6.95
N GLN A 107 13.25 -7.56 -6.44
CA GLN A 107 12.49 -8.55 -7.22
C GLN A 107 11.00 -8.44 -6.92
N LEU A 108 10.14 -8.71 -7.92
CA LEU A 108 8.69 -8.69 -7.70
C LEU A 108 8.28 -9.70 -6.62
N ALA A 109 7.59 -9.21 -5.60
CA ALA A 109 7.14 -9.99 -4.45
C ALA A 109 5.61 -10.04 -4.34
N ALA A 110 4.90 -9.00 -4.78
CA ALA A 110 3.45 -9.00 -4.88
C ALA A 110 2.96 -8.00 -5.92
N ILE A 111 1.73 -8.22 -6.38
CA ILE A 111 0.94 -7.23 -7.13
C ILE A 111 -0.43 -7.10 -6.45
N GLY A 112 -1.13 -6.00 -6.68
CA GLY A 112 -2.46 -5.86 -6.13
C GLY A 112 -3.04 -4.47 -6.27
N LEU A 113 -3.88 -4.11 -5.29
CA LEU A 113 -4.67 -2.88 -5.30
C LEU A 113 -4.51 -2.13 -3.99
N PHE A 114 -4.34 -0.81 -4.09
CA PHE A 114 -4.62 0.11 -3.01
C PHE A 114 -6.05 0.63 -3.16
N ILE A 115 -6.84 0.50 -2.09
CA ILE A 115 -8.26 0.85 -2.07
C ILE A 115 -8.42 1.92 -0.99
N ARG A 116 -8.27 3.17 -1.44
CA ARG A 116 -8.17 4.33 -0.53
C ARG A 116 -9.34 4.44 0.45
N PRO A 117 -10.63 4.35 0.05
CA PRO A 117 -11.72 4.49 1.01
C PRO A 117 -11.57 3.56 2.22
N LEU A 118 -11.16 2.30 1.98
CA LEU A 118 -10.94 1.32 3.05
C LEU A 118 -9.58 1.43 3.74
N ALA A 119 -8.66 2.25 3.25
CA ALA A 119 -7.27 2.31 3.73
C ALA A 119 -6.60 0.91 3.75
N ILE A 120 -6.77 0.14 2.66
CA ILE A 120 -6.31 -1.25 2.54
C ILE A 120 -5.40 -1.42 1.32
N LEU A 121 -4.34 -2.23 1.48
CA LEU A 121 -3.66 -2.90 0.37
C LEU A 121 -4.20 -4.33 0.27
N LYS A 122 -4.82 -4.67 -0.85
CA LYS A 122 -5.10 -6.06 -1.20
C LYS A 122 -3.99 -6.55 -2.12
N LEU A 123 -3.18 -7.48 -1.66
CA LEU A 123 -1.98 -7.93 -2.36
C LEU A 123 -2.07 -9.43 -2.64
N ASP A 124 -1.66 -9.83 -3.83
CA ASP A 124 -1.43 -11.21 -4.21
C ASP A 124 0.08 -11.47 -4.16
N MET A 125 0.53 -12.05 -3.05
CA MET A 125 1.92 -12.38 -2.77
C MET A 125 2.37 -13.53 -3.67
N ILE A 126 3.53 -13.38 -4.30
CA ILE A 126 4.13 -14.40 -5.16
C ILE A 126 4.94 -15.36 -4.28
N LEU A 127 4.45 -16.59 -4.13
CA LEU A 127 5.16 -17.64 -3.40
C LEU A 127 6.15 -18.36 -4.32
N ASN A 128 5.69 -18.71 -5.52
CA ASN A 128 6.50 -19.32 -6.57
C ASN A 128 6.00 -18.86 -7.95
N ILE A 129 6.83 -18.11 -8.67
CA ILE A 129 6.48 -17.59 -9.99
C ILE A 129 6.44 -18.69 -11.07
N GLU A 130 7.29 -19.72 -10.95
CA GLU A 130 7.37 -20.83 -11.91
C GLU A 130 6.16 -21.76 -11.78
N ALA A 131 5.67 -21.95 -10.55
CA ALA A 131 4.49 -22.77 -10.27
C ALA A 131 3.17 -21.97 -10.27
N ALA A 132 3.20 -20.66 -10.54
CA ALA A 132 2.05 -19.76 -10.46
C ALA A 132 1.32 -19.84 -9.09
N GLU A 133 2.08 -19.95 -8.01
CA GLU A 133 1.56 -20.03 -6.65
C GLU A 133 1.49 -18.64 -6.01
N TYR A 134 0.29 -18.24 -5.62
CA TYR A 134 0.01 -16.93 -5.03
C TYR A 134 -0.76 -17.06 -3.71
N GLN A 135 -0.54 -16.12 -2.80
CA GLN A 135 -1.32 -15.94 -1.58
C GLN A 135 -1.91 -14.55 -1.52
N THR A 136 -3.23 -14.43 -1.52
CA THR A 136 -3.90 -13.15 -1.30
C THR A 136 -3.88 -12.77 0.18
N ILE A 137 -3.49 -11.53 0.45
CA ILE A 137 -3.54 -10.89 1.77
C ILE A 137 -4.22 -9.52 1.68
N ALA A 138 -4.81 -9.09 2.80
CA ALA A 138 -5.31 -7.74 2.98
C ALA A 138 -4.56 -7.07 4.13
N VAL A 139 -3.77 -6.05 3.81
CA VAL A 139 -3.08 -5.22 4.80
C VAL A 139 -3.98 -4.03 5.13
N ARG A 140 -4.33 -3.89 6.40
CA ARG A 140 -5.14 -2.80 6.93
C ARG A 140 -4.26 -1.71 7.49
N HIS A 141 -4.75 -0.48 7.48
CA HIS A 141 -4.02 0.64 8.05
C HIS A 141 -3.76 0.42 9.55
N PRO A 142 -2.52 0.62 10.05
CA PRO A 142 -2.13 0.23 11.41
C PRO A 142 -2.83 1.04 12.52
N VAL A 143 -3.31 2.24 12.21
CA VAL A 143 -3.99 3.13 13.19
C VAL A 143 -5.50 2.85 13.29
N ILE A 144 -6.12 2.35 12.21
CA ILE A 144 -7.57 2.11 12.19
C ILE A 144 -7.83 0.79 12.92
N ARG A 145 -8.39 0.89 14.14
CA ARG A 145 -8.66 -0.27 14.99
C ARG A 145 -9.97 -0.97 14.60
N ASP A 146 -11.00 -0.17 14.39
CA ASP A 146 -12.37 -0.65 14.24
C ASP A 146 -12.83 -0.47 12.79
N TYR A 147 -12.52 -1.46 11.96
CA TYR A 147 -13.14 -1.58 10.65
C TYR A 147 -14.62 -1.97 10.81
N PRO A 148 -15.57 -1.39 10.06
CA PRO A 148 -16.98 -1.78 10.08
C PRO A 148 -17.13 -3.27 9.83
N SER A 149 -18.02 -3.97 10.56
CA SER A 149 -18.11 -5.45 10.49
C SER A 149 -18.38 -6.01 9.09
N ASP A 150 -18.95 -5.22 8.19
CA ASP A 150 -19.26 -5.55 6.80
C ASP A 150 -18.18 -5.14 5.78
N TRP A 151 -17.01 -4.65 6.23
CA TRP A 151 -15.98 -4.11 5.34
C TRP A 151 -15.49 -5.12 4.30
N GLU A 152 -15.33 -6.39 4.68
CA GLU A 152 -14.87 -7.46 3.77
C GLU A 152 -15.90 -7.76 2.69
N GLN A 153 -17.18 -7.78 3.05
CA GLN A 153 -18.26 -7.96 2.08
C GLN A 153 -18.26 -6.82 1.06
N LYS A 154 -18.18 -5.56 1.53
CA LYS A 154 -18.13 -4.39 0.65
C LYS A 154 -16.89 -4.38 -0.24
N LEU A 155 -15.74 -4.79 0.30
CA LEU A 155 -14.53 -4.97 -0.49
C LEU A 155 -14.77 -5.96 -1.65
N ASN A 156 -15.36 -7.12 -1.37
CA ASN A 156 -15.63 -8.13 -2.40
C ASN A 156 -16.62 -7.61 -3.47
N GLN A 157 -17.70 -6.95 -3.06
CA GLN A 157 -18.67 -6.34 -3.98
C GLN A 157 -18.00 -5.29 -4.88
N PHE A 158 -17.09 -4.47 -4.32
CA PHE A 158 -16.34 -3.48 -5.09
C PHE A 158 -15.38 -4.14 -6.10
N LEU A 159 -14.65 -5.17 -5.68
CA LEU A 159 -13.74 -5.91 -6.57
C LEU A 159 -14.48 -6.61 -7.71
N GLN A 160 -15.70 -7.08 -7.45
CA GLN A 160 -16.60 -7.68 -8.43
C GLN A 160 -17.35 -6.64 -9.28
N ARG A 161 -17.13 -5.34 -9.03
CA ARG A 161 -17.80 -4.20 -9.70
C ARG A 161 -19.32 -4.17 -9.50
N GLU A 162 -19.81 -4.77 -8.42
CA GLU A 162 -21.21 -4.71 -8.01
C GLU A 162 -21.55 -3.35 -7.37
N ILE A 163 -20.56 -2.73 -6.72
CA ILE A 163 -20.67 -1.38 -6.15
C ILE A 163 -19.52 -0.50 -6.64
N ALA A 164 -19.78 0.81 -6.69
CA ALA A 164 -18.76 1.82 -6.99
C ALA A 164 -17.93 2.17 -5.74
N SER A 165 -16.79 2.83 -5.95
CA SER A 165 -15.87 3.21 -4.86
C SER A 165 -16.53 4.12 -3.81
N GLU A 166 -17.47 4.96 -4.23
CA GLU A 166 -18.21 5.91 -3.40
C GLU A 166 -19.14 5.21 -2.38
N ALA A 167 -19.49 3.94 -2.63
CA ALA A 167 -20.28 3.13 -1.69
C ALA A 167 -19.44 2.47 -0.59
N LEU A 168 -18.10 2.53 -0.69
CA LEU A 168 -17.20 2.03 0.35
C LEU A 168 -17.18 2.98 1.56
N PRO A 169 -17.06 2.47 2.80
CA PRO A 169 -16.88 3.32 3.96
C PRO A 169 -15.55 4.08 3.84
N ASN A 170 -15.59 5.38 4.07
CA ASN A 170 -14.42 6.26 3.96
C ASN A 170 -13.57 6.25 5.25
N LEU A 171 -12.89 5.13 5.50
CA LEU A 171 -11.98 4.94 6.63
C LEU A 171 -10.71 5.78 6.51
N ALA A 172 -10.22 6.02 5.29
CA ALA A 172 -9.07 6.90 5.08
C ALA A 172 -9.29 8.32 5.63
N GLY A 173 -10.53 8.79 5.72
CA GLY A 173 -10.84 10.09 6.33
C GLY A 173 -10.38 10.23 7.78
N TYR A 174 -10.26 9.12 8.54
CA TYR A 174 -9.74 9.15 9.91
C TYR A 174 -8.21 9.31 9.99
N VAL A 175 -7.50 8.96 8.92
CA VAL A 175 -6.04 8.88 8.84
C VAL A 175 -5.48 9.71 7.68
N ASP A 176 -6.17 10.82 7.38
CA ASP A 176 -5.80 11.78 6.36
C ASP A 176 -5.79 13.17 7.00
N ARG A 177 -4.62 13.82 7.07
CA ARG A 177 -4.50 15.14 7.74
C ARG A 177 -5.31 16.24 7.07
N ALA A 178 -5.66 16.07 5.79
CA ALA A 178 -6.54 17.01 5.09
C ALA A 178 -8.02 16.89 5.54
N MET A 179 -8.42 15.76 6.16
CA MET A 179 -9.79 15.50 6.62
C MET A 179 -9.91 15.42 8.15
N ASN A 180 -8.84 15.01 8.83
CA ASN A 180 -8.74 14.89 10.27
C ASN A 180 -7.47 15.62 10.74
N SER A 181 -7.62 16.84 11.24
CA SER A 181 -6.51 17.66 11.74
C SER A 181 -5.82 17.06 12.98
N ASP A 182 -6.52 16.20 13.73
CA ASP A 182 -5.99 15.56 14.93
C ASP A 182 -5.16 14.30 14.60
N TYR A 183 -5.20 13.84 13.34
CA TYR A 183 -4.41 12.70 12.91
C TYR A 183 -2.91 13.04 12.91
N THR A 184 -2.15 12.31 13.70
CA THR A 184 -0.68 12.34 13.69
C THR A 184 -0.17 11.06 13.03
N PRO A 185 0.45 11.13 11.84
CA PRO A 185 1.03 9.96 11.19
C PRO A 185 2.06 9.28 12.09
N PRO A 186 1.97 7.96 12.32
CA PRO A 186 2.95 7.26 13.13
C PRO A 186 4.30 7.18 12.40
N ASN A 187 5.39 7.23 13.17
CA ASN A 187 6.73 6.97 12.66
C ASN A 187 7.10 5.48 12.70
N TRP A 188 8.26 5.12 12.14
CA TRP A 188 8.75 3.74 12.13
C TRP A 188 8.81 3.11 13.53
N ALA A 189 9.27 3.83 14.54
CA ALA A 189 9.41 3.31 15.90
C ALA A 189 8.05 2.96 16.54
N GLN A 190 6.98 3.69 16.19
CA GLN A 190 5.63 3.39 16.63
C GLN A 190 5.05 2.18 15.90
N ILE A 191 5.31 2.04 14.59
CA ILE A 191 4.83 0.90 13.80
C ILE A 191 5.56 -0.40 14.15
N SER A 192 6.89 -0.36 14.31
CA SER A 192 7.71 -1.54 14.56
C SER A 192 7.60 -2.12 15.98
N LYS A 193 6.98 -1.38 16.90
CA LYS A 193 6.74 -1.79 18.30
C LYS A 193 5.28 -2.15 18.60
N ALA A 194 4.37 -1.89 17.66
CA ALA A 194 2.95 -2.26 17.75
C ALA A 194 2.73 -3.74 17.46
#